data_AF-A0A1H4WSY8-F1
#
_entry.id   AF-A0A1H4WSY8-F1
#
_cell.length_a   1.000
_cell.length_b   1.000
_cell.length_c   1.000
_cell.angle_alpha   90.00
_cell.angle_beta   90.00
_cell.angle_gamma   90.00
#
_symmetry.space_group_name_H-M   'P 1'
#
loop_
_entity.id
_entity.type
_entity.pdbx_description
1 polymer ?
#
loop_
_entity_poly.entity_id
_entity_poly.type
_entity_poly.pdbx_seq_one_letter_code
_entity_poly.pdbx_strand_id
1 'polypeptide(L)'
;MSKKYTVSEISRQTGDNPRQVQRKLKDLINIEKGSYTVDESIVNMLYPPTPNDNLTTPNDIDVEYDIIEGFSTEEYQEFQKRLVEYPLLKEHLATIMNELAYHRKSGESKDKQMELILANIQQRNFIEAKDKQIDK
;
A
#
# COMPACT_ATOMS: atom_id res chain seq x y z
N MET A 1 -11.78 -16.43 -2.82
CA MET A 1 -12.40 -17.77 -2.79
C MET A 1 -12.59 -18.16 -1.33
N SER A 2 -13.82 -18.42 -0.88
CA SER A 2 -14.10 -18.84 0.49
C SER A 2 -13.54 -20.23 0.79
N LYS A 3 -13.08 -20.45 2.01
CA LYS A 3 -12.50 -21.73 2.46
C LYS A 3 -13.63 -22.76 2.60
N LYS A 4 -13.53 -23.87 1.85
CA LYS A 4 -14.46 -25.00 1.94
C LYS A 4 -13.90 -26.03 2.92
N TYR A 5 -14.77 -26.59 3.76
CA TYR A 5 -14.40 -27.63 4.73
C TYR A 5 -14.99 -28.98 4.32
N THR A 6 -14.18 -30.03 4.42
CA THR A 6 -14.62 -31.42 4.22
C THR A 6 -15.09 -32.05 5.53
N VAL A 7 -15.92 -33.10 5.44
CA VAL A 7 -16.37 -33.88 6.62
C VAL A 7 -15.19 -34.35 7.48
N SER A 8 -14.09 -34.75 6.85
CA SER A 8 -12.87 -35.21 7.52
C SER A 8 -12.18 -34.09 8.29
N GLU A 9 -12.21 -32.85 7.79
CA GLU A 9 -11.64 -31.70 8.48
C GLU A 9 -12.51 -31.25 9.65
N ILE A 10 -13.83 -31.26 9.48
CA ILE A 10 -14.78 -30.95 10.56
C ILE A 10 -14.60 -31.96 11.71
N SER A 11 -14.52 -33.25 11.37
CA SER A 11 -14.27 -34.33 12.34
C SER A 11 -12.97 -34.12 13.13
N ARG A 12 -11.88 -33.68 12.47
CA ARG A 12 -10.62 -33.37 13.15
C ARG A 12 -10.71 -32.16 14.08
N GLN A 13 -11.53 -31.18 13.74
CA GLN A 13 -11.70 -29.95 14.53
C GLN A 13 -12.61 -30.17 15.74
N THR A 14 -13.68 -30.96 15.59
CA THR A 14 -14.66 -31.18 16.67
C THR A 14 -14.37 -32.42 17.52
N GLY A 15 -13.53 -33.34 17.05
CA GLY A 15 -13.25 -34.61 17.70
C GLY A 15 -14.34 -35.69 17.49
N ASP A 16 -15.39 -35.39 16.73
CA ASP A 16 -16.47 -36.33 16.41
C ASP A 16 -16.04 -37.33 15.33
N ASN A 17 -16.64 -38.53 15.32
CA ASN A 17 -16.44 -39.50 14.23
C ASN A 17 -17.02 -38.96 12.91
N PRO A 18 -16.36 -39.13 11.75
CA PRO A 18 -16.89 -38.71 10.45
C PRO A 18 -18.33 -39.15 10.16
N ARG A 19 -18.74 -40.34 10.63
CA ARG A 19 -20.14 -40.81 10.49
C ARG A 19 -21.13 -40.01 11.33
N GLN A 20 -20.72 -39.56 12.52
CA GLN A 20 -21.54 -38.71 13.37
C GLN A 20 -21.68 -37.32 12.76
N VAL A 21 -20.59 -36.78 12.20
CA VAL A 21 -20.62 -35.51 11.46
C VAL A 21 -21.56 -35.60 10.25
N GLN A 22 -21.48 -36.67 9.45
CA GLN A 22 -22.40 -36.89 8.33
C GLN A 22 -23.86 -37.01 8.78
N ARG A 23 -24.12 -37.71 9.88
CA ARG A 23 -25.47 -37.86 10.42
C ARG A 23 -26.04 -36.51 10.86
N LYS A 24 -25.28 -35.72 11.62
CA LYS A 24 -25.66 -34.36 12.01
C LYS A 24 -25.93 -33.48 10.80
N LEU A 25 -25.08 -33.51 9.78
CA LEU A 25 -25.29 -32.74 8.54
C LEU A 25 -26.53 -33.19 7.77
N LYS A 26 -26.85 -34.48 7.78
CA LYS A 26 -28.05 -35.02 7.14
C LYS A 26 -29.33 -34.63 7.88
N ASP A 27 -29.29 -34.58 9.21
CA ASP A 27 -30.43 -34.09 10.00
C ASP A 27 -30.69 -32.60 9.72
N LEU A 28 -29.64 -31.85 9.37
CA LEU A 28 -29.70 -30.41 9.09
C LEU A 28 -29.99 -30.05 7.62
N ILE A 29 -29.57 -30.88 6.66
CA ILE A 29 -29.74 -30.66 5.22
C ILE A 29 -30.14 -31.98 4.57
N ASN A 30 -31.34 -32.03 4.01
CA ASN A 30 -31.84 -33.17 3.25
C ASN A 30 -32.08 -32.78 1.78
N ILE A 31 -31.88 -33.75 0.90
CA ILE A 31 -32.11 -33.59 -0.54
C ILE A 31 -33.18 -34.61 -0.91
N GLU A 32 -34.41 -34.14 -1.10
CA GLU A 32 -35.54 -34.97 -1.49
C GLU A 32 -36.02 -34.56 -2.87
N LYS A 33 -36.05 -35.50 -3.83
CA LYS A 33 -36.63 -35.31 -5.18
C LYS A 33 -36.19 -34.01 -5.90
N GLY A 34 -34.95 -33.57 -5.66
CA GLY A 34 -34.38 -32.39 -6.31
C GLY A 34 -34.61 -31.06 -5.58
N SER A 35 -35.32 -31.05 -4.45
CA SER A 35 -35.37 -29.90 -3.55
C SER A 35 -34.43 -30.08 -2.35
N TYR A 36 -33.79 -28.99 -1.94
CA TYR A 36 -33.01 -28.93 -0.70
C TYR A 36 -33.93 -28.50 0.42
N THR A 37 -34.06 -29.33 1.45
CA THR A 37 -34.71 -28.96 2.71
C THR A 37 -33.64 -28.72 3.76
N VAL A 38 -33.74 -27.59 4.46
CA VAL A 38 -32.75 -27.13 5.43
C VAL A 38 -33.48 -26.85 6.74
N ASP A 39 -32.88 -27.28 7.84
CA ASP A 39 -33.43 -27.08 9.18
C ASP A 39 -33.47 -25.58 9.56
N GLU A 40 -34.49 -25.19 10.34
CA GLU A 40 -34.72 -23.81 10.76
C GLU A 40 -33.50 -23.23 11.52
N SER A 41 -32.75 -24.06 12.24
CA SER A 41 -31.53 -23.62 12.94
C SER A 41 -30.46 -23.09 11.99
N ILE A 42 -30.30 -23.70 10.81
CA ILE A 42 -29.38 -23.20 9.78
C ILE A 42 -29.94 -21.94 9.15
N VAL A 43 -31.25 -21.88 8.90
CA VAL A 43 -31.90 -20.68 8.36
C VAL A 43 -31.67 -19.51 9.30
N ASN A 44 -31.89 -19.67 10.60
CA ASN A 44 -31.65 -18.64 11.61
C ASN A 44 -30.15 -18.32 11.81
N MET A 45 -29.24 -19.23 11.48
CA MET A 45 -27.80 -18.95 11.51
C MET A 45 -27.36 -18.12 10.29
N LEU A 46 -27.91 -18.41 9.11
CA LEU A 46 -27.58 -17.71 7.86
C LEU A 46 -28.35 -16.39 7.71
N TYR A 47 -29.57 -16.36 8.25
CA TYR A 47 -30.54 -15.28 8.24
C TYR A 47 -31.08 -15.10 9.65
N PRO A 48 -30.27 -14.55 10.59
CA PRO A 48 -30.74 -14.31 11.94
C PRO A 48 -32.03 -13.50 11.90
N PRO A 49 -33.05 -13.85 12.70
CA PRO A 49 -34.25 -13.05 12.83
C PRO A 49 -33.88 -11.75 13.55
N THR A 50 -33.28 -10.81 12.82
CA THR A 50 -33.30 -9.44 13.25
C THR A 50 -34.75 -8.99 13.10
N PRO A 51 -35.33 -8.27 14.07
CA PRO A 51 -36.70 -7.79 13.97
C PRO A 51 -36.94 -6.84 12.78
N ASN A 52 -35.89 -6.49 12.01
CA ASN A 52 -35.90 -5.47 10.99
C ASN A 52 -35.55 -5.95 9.57
N ASP A 53 -35.20 -7.23 9.33
CA ASP A 53 -34.75 -7.67 7.99
C ASP A 53 -35.90 -7.97 7.01
N ASN A 54 -37.10 -8.24 7.53
CA ASN A 54 -38.33 -8.42 6.72
C ASN A 54 -39.20 -7.16 6.68
N LEU A 55 -38.77 -6.08 7.33
CA LEU A 55 -39.28 -4.77 6.93
C LEU A 55 -38.73 -4.58 5.52
N THR A 56 -39.61 -4.35 4.54
CA THR A 56 -39.23 -3.53 3.39
C THR A 56 -38.37 -2.42 3.98
N THR A 57 -37.11 -2.26 3.55
CA THR A 57 -36.41 -1.00 3.82
C THR A 57 -37.48 0.06 3.63
N PRO A 58 -37.88 0.81 4.68
CA PRO A 58 -38.84 1.88 4.47
C PRO A 58 -38.22 2.65 3.31
N ASN A 59 -38.92 2.79 2.17
CA ASN A 59 -38.45 3.61 1.04
C ASN A 59 -37.69 4.75 1.67
N ASP A 60 -36.36 4.85 1.39
CA ASP A 60 -35.41 5.69 2.11
C ASP A 60 -36.20 6.74 2.84
N ILE A 61 -36.39 6.58 4.16
CA ILE A 61 -37.00 7.67 4.90
C ILE A 61 -36.10 8.82 4.51
N ASP A 62 -36.65 9.81 3.80
CA ASP A 62 -36.02 11.11 3.55
C ASP A 62 -35.88 11.75 4.94
N VAL A 63 -35.09 11.13 5.81
CA VAL A 63 -34.44 11.79 6.91
C VAL A 63 -33.37 12.57 6.19
N GLU A 64 -33.77 13.78 5.80
CA GLU A 64 -32.86 14.86 5.47
C GLU A 64 -32.05 15.10 6.74
N TYR A 65 -31.03 14.26 6.95
CA TYR A 65 -29.92 14.65 7.80
C TYR A 65 -29.34 15.88 7.11
N ASP A 66 -29.20 16.97 7.83
CA ASP A 66 -28.36 18.07 7.37
C ASP A 66 -27.00 17.44 7.02
N ILE A 67 -26.69 17.33 5.73
CA ILE A 67 -25.38 16.89 5.28
C ILE A 67 -24.45 18.04 5.65
N ILE A 68 -23.87 17.97 6.84
CA ILE A 68 -22.86 18.92 7.27
C ILE A 68 -21.59 18.59 6.48
N GLU A 69 -21.43 19.25 5.33
CA GLU A 69 -20.19 19.22 4.57
C GLU A 69 -19.07 19.79 5.44
N GLY A 70 -18.17 18.91 5.89
CA GLY A 70 -17.05 19.29 6.77
C GLY A 70 -15.96 20.11 6.06
N PHE A 71 -16.02 20.20 4.74
CA PHE A 71 -15.10 20.93 3.88
C PHE A 71 -15.87 21.52 2.71
N SER A 72 -15.42 22.67 2.25
CA SER A 72 -15.86 23.26 0.99
C SER A 72 -15.39 22.44 -0.22
N THR A 73 -16.07 22.61 -1.35
CA THR A 73 -15.69 21.99 -2.62
C THR A 73 -14.24 22.31 -3.02
N GLU A 74 -13.79 23.53 -2.73
CA GLU A 74 -12.42 23.98 -2.98
C GLU A 74 -11.41 23.20 -2.14
N GLU A 75 -11.69 22.98 -0.86
CA GLU A 75 -10.85 22.20 0.05
C GLU A 75 -10.74 20.73 -0.36
N TYR A 76 -11.81 20.12 -0.86
CA TYR A 76 -11.75 18.76 -1.42
C TYR A 76 -10.87 18.67 -2.65
N GLN A 77 -10.97 19.65 -3.56
CA GLN A 77 -10.12 19.72 -4.75
C GLN A 77 -8.65 19.93 -4.37
N GLU A 78 -8.37 20.80 -3.40
CA GLU A 78 -7.03 20.98 -2.87
C GLU A 78 -6.50 19.71 -2.21
N PHE A 79 -7.33 19.00 -1.45
CA PHE A 79 -6.93 17.76 -0.80
C PHE A 79 -6.56 16.68 -1.82
N GLN A 80 -7.40 16.51 -2.85
CA GLN A 80 -7.13 15.60 -3.96
C GLN A 80 -5.85 16.00 -4.70
N LYS A 81 -5.64 17.30 -4.94
CA LYS A 81 -4.42 17.83 -5.56
C LYS A 81 -3.19 17.52 -4.71
N ARG A 82 -3.24 17.73 -3.39
CA ARG A 82 -2.14 17.44 -2.46
C ARG A 82 -1.83 15.94 -2.39
N LEU A 83 -2.83 15.06 -2.44
CA LEU A 83 -2.61 13.61 -2.44
C LEU A 83 -1.78 13.13 -3.65
N VAL A 84 -1.93 13.79 -4.80
CA VAL A 84 -1.25 13.40 -6.04
C VAL A 84 0.04 14.18 -6.28
N GLU A 85 0.01 15.51 -6.15
CA GLU A 85 1.14 16.37 -6.52
C GLU A 85 2.25 16.38 -5.48
N TYR A 86 1.91 16.28 -4.19
CA TYR A 86 2.90 16.41 -3.12
C TYR A 86 3.92 15.25 -3.08
N PRO A 87 3.52 13.97 -3.25
CA PRO A 87 4.47 12.87 -3.38
C PRO A 87 5.42 13.04 -4.57
N LEU A 88 4.89 13.41 -5.73
CA LEU A 88 5.70 13.64 -6.95
C LEU A 88 6.69 14.78 -6.75
N LEU A 89 6.24 15.88 -6.15
CA LEU A 89 7.10 17.02 -5.84
C LEU A 89 8.21 16.64 -4.85
N LYS A 90 7.90 15.83 -3.84
CA LYS A 90 8.87 15.36 -2.85
C LYS A 90 9.96 14.49 -3.49
N GLU A 91 9.59 13.58 -4.38
CA GLU A 91 10.54 12.74 -5.12
C GLU A 91 11.42 13.58 -6.04
N HIS A 92 10.84 14.57 -6.72
CA HIS A 92 11.59 15.48 -7.57
C HIS A 92 12.60 16.31 -6.77
N LEU A 93 12.20 16.85 -5.61
CA LEU A 93 13.11 17.58 -4.71
C LEU A 93 14.24 16.68 -4.20
N ALA A 94 13.95 15.44 -3.81
CA ALA A 94 14.98 14.49 -3.39
C ALA A 94 16.01 14.22 -4.50
N THR A 95 15.54 14.14 -5.75
CA THR A 95 16.40 13.94 -6.94
C THR A 95 17.32 15.15 -7.15
N ILE A 96 16.76 16.37 -7.14
CA ILE A 96 17.54 17.60 -7.28
C ILE A 96 18.58 17.74 -6.16
N MET A 97 18.21 17.41 -4.92
CA MET A 97 19.15 17.45 -3.78
C MET A 97 20.32 16.49 -3.96
N ASN A 98 20.06 15.29 -4.48
CA ASN A 98 21.11 14.30 -4.78
C ASN A 98 22.04 14.78 -5.90
N GLU A 99 21.48 15.35 -6.98
CA GLU A 99 22.26 15.93 -8.07
C GLU A 99 23.15 17.08 -7.57
N LEU A 100 22.61 17.98 -6.75
CA LEU A 100 23.36 19.10 -6.19
C LEU A 100 24.52 18.61 -5.31
N ALA A 101 24.26 17.61 -4.46
CA ALA A 101 25.31 16.99 -3.65
C ALA A 101 26.41 16.35 -4.50
N TYR A 102 26.04 15.66 -5.58
CA TYR A 102 26.98 15.10 -6.54
C TYR A 102 27.81 16.19 -7.22
N HIS A 103 27.19 17.25 -7.73
CA HIS A 103 27.89 18.34 -8.40
C HIS A 103 28.84 19.08 -7.47
N ARG A 104 28.45 19.31 -6.21
CA ARG A 104 29.33 19.89 -5.19
C ARG A 104 30.57 19.05 -4.97
N LYS A 105 30.41 17.74 -4.73
CA LYS A 105 31.52 16.81 -4.54
C LYS A 105 32.41 16.70 -5.78
N SER A 106 31.81 16.72 -6.97
CA SER A 106 32.51 16.71 -8.25
C SER A 106 33.36 17.98 -8.42
N GLY A 107 32.81 19.16 -8.08
CA GLY A 107 33.53 20.44 -8.10
C GLY A 107 34.74 20.41 -7.18
N GLU A 108 34.56 20.04 -5.91
CA GLU A 108 35.66 19.92 -4.94
C GLU A 108 36.76 18.96 -5.41
N SER A 109 36.39 17.86 -6.08
CA SER A 109 37.36 16.92 -6.66
C SER A 109 38.12 17.53 -7.84
N LYS A 110 37.45 18.29 -8.70
CA LYS A 110 38.08 18.96 -9.85
C LYS A 110 39.03 20.05 -9.39
N ASP A 111 38.68 20.81 -8.36
CA ASP A 111 39.54 21.86 -7.81
C ASP A 111 40.83 21.26 -7.25
N LYS A 112 40.73 20.16 -6.48
CA LYS A 112 41.91 19.41 -6.01
C LYS A 112 42.79 18.90 -7.14
N GLN A 113 42.19 18.39 -8.21
CA GLN A 113 42.93 17.94 -9.39
C GLN A 113 43.65 19.11 -10.08
N MET A 114 42.98 20.26 -10.20
CA MET A 114 43.56 21.47 -10.77
C MET A 114 44.74 21.97 -9.95
N GLU A 115 44.61 22.05 -8.62
CA GLU A 115 45.70 22.43 -7.71
C GLU A 115 46.94 21.54 -7.91
N LEU A 116 46.73 20.22 -8.00
CA LEU A 116 47.80 19.26 -8.23
C LEU A 116 48.45 19.42 -9.60
N ILE A 117 47.67 19.70 -10.65
CA ILE A 117 48.19 19.98 -11.99
C ILE A 117 49.03 21.26 -11.99
N LEU A 118 48.53 22.34 -11.38
CA LEU A 118 49.25 23.62 -11.29
C LEU A 118 50.57 23.47 -10.53
N ALA A 119 50.56 22.74 -9.41
CA ALA A 119 51.77 22.45 -8.65
C ALA A 119 52.81 21.68 -9.50
N ASN A 120 52.38 20.68 -10.27
CA ASN A 120 53.26 19.93 -11.17
C ASN A 120 53.82 20.81 -12.29
N ILE A 121 53.00 21.69 -12.88
CA ILE A 121 53.46 22.64 -13.92
C ILE A 121 54.49 23.60 -13.33
N GLN A 122 54.25 24.15 -12.14
CA GLN A 122 55.21 25.02 -11.45
C GLN A 122 56.53 24.31 -11.17
N GLN A 123 56.48 23.06 -10.68
CA GLN A 123 57.68 22.26 -10.44
C GLN A 123 58.45 21.98 -11.74
N ARG A 124 57.75 21.61 -12.82
CA ARG A 124 58.37 21.40 -14.13
C ARG A 124 59.02 22.68 -14.65
N ASN A 125 58.32 23.81 -14.57
CA ASN A 125 58.84 25.10 -14.99
C ASN A 125 60.10 25.50 -14.19
N PHE A 126 60.11 25.24 -12.88
CA PHE A 126 61.28 25.51 -12.03
C PHE A 126 62.48 24.63 -12.40
N ILE A 127 62.26 23.34 -12.65
CA ILE A 127 63.32 22.43 -13.11
C ILE A 127 63.85 22.89 -14.47
N GLU A 128 62.97 23.22 -15.41
CA GLU A 128 63.34 23.64 -16.76
C GLU A 128 64.10 24.99 -16.76
N ALA A 129 63.71 25.94 -15.91
CA ALA A 129 64.39 27.23 -15.79
C ALA A 129 65.80 27.08 -15.19
N LYS A 130 65.97 26.18 -14.21
CA LYS A 130 67.28 25.79 -13.67
C LYS A 130 68.16 25.11 -14.71
N ASP A 131 67.63 24.13 -15.44
CA ASP A 131 68.37 23.38 -16.46
C ASP A 131 68.84 24.31 -17.59
N LYS A 132 68.03 25.31 -17.95
CA LYS A 132 68.34 26.28 -19.00
C LYS A 132 69.14 27.50 -18.50
N GLN A 133 69.44 27.60 -17.20
CA GLN A 133 70.13 28.75 -16.58
C GLN A 133 69.46 30.11 -16.89
N ILE A 134 68.13 30.12 -17.02
CA ILE A 134 67.35 31.34 -17.29
C ILE A 134 66.95 32.02 -15.97
N ASP A 135 67.12 31.34 -14.84
CA ASP A 135 67.02 31.89 -13.49
C ASP A 135 68.11 32.95 -13.25
N LYS A 136 67.87 34.19 -13.68
CA LYS A 136 68.61 35.40 -13.28
C LYS A 136 67.75 36.29 -12.41
#